data_AF-A0ABD6EVG9-F1
#
_entry.id   AF-A0ABD6EVG9-F1
#
_cell.length_a   1.000
_cell.length_b   1.000
_cell.length_c   1.000
_cell.angle_alpha   90.00
_cell.angle_beta   90.00
_cell.angle_gamma   90.00
#
_symmetry.space_group_name_H-M   'P 1'
#
loop_
_entity.id
_entity.type
_entity.pdbx_description
1 polymer ?
#
loop_
_entity_poly.entity_id
_entity_poly.type
_entity_poly.pdbx_seq_one_letter_code
_entity_poly.pdbx_strand_id
1 'polypeptide(L)'
;MWEERIRRWWMNNSGQSREDAEMEYLRLAQDLEMYGIQYYPICNSKETDLNLGVSAQGIGIYKGTNRITPRPFFSWSEIKNISFKNKVFSMKTLDKSTITFRAKDMSINMSILDLCIGTHNLYLRRRQPDLLEVQQMKAQAKEQRIRRMQEQNRLTREREQRIQAETERDRYKNEVSVITEKLNSVQEAMRKTEETAQLLAEKARVSEEEALVLSKRASEAEAECQRIKMSHMKAEETKLSLEKKARDAELMAHRLVEESERRNQEVHMYRSQLLASDPSWQNNWFSSYGYPSVHRYLSHHHLFPSSNRGDVDYGYDDEPPMAPFNPSLQRSTKFMSQSALNGPPPDPSINQFVPSDLNSLQAEIEQSRAEYKEKTKNLKEKLNEFRAELESLKVEERQSEHDRIHAANMNAGIDKFSTLRKSQAGTPKSRVQVFDGL
;
A
#
# COMPACT_ATOMS: atom_id res chain seq x y z
N MET A 1 11.59 -26.51 20.85
CA MET A 1 12.58 -27.29 20.07
C MET A 1 11.92 -28.01 18.90
N TRP A 2 11.12 -29.05 19.11
CA TRP A 2 10.54 -29.86 18.02
C TRP A 2 9.71 -29.07 17.00
N GLU A 3 8.79 -28.21 17.45
CA GLU A 3 7.94 -27.40 16.57
C GLU A 3 8.75 -26.60 15.55
N GLU A 4 9.80 -25.90 15.97
CA GLU A 4 10.61 -25.06 15.08
C GLU A 4 11.40 -25.87 14.04
N ARG A 5 11.86 -27.09 14.39
CA ARG A 5 12.45 -28.00 13.40
C ARG A 5 11.38 -28.47 12.41
N ILE A 6 10.22 -28.91 12.89
CA ILE A 6 9.09 -29.34 12.03
C ILE A 6 8.64 -28.20 11.10
N ARG A 7 8.55 -26.97 11.62
CA ARG A 7 8.19 -25.76 10.88
C ARG A 7 9.17 -25.46 9.73
N ARG A 8 10.48 -25.57 9.98
CA ARG A 8 11.51 -25.44 8.93
C ARG A 8 11.32 -26.47 7.82
N TRP A 9 11.10 -27.73 8.17
CA TRP A 9 10.87 -28.81 7.21
C TRP A 9 9.52 -28.72 6.50
N TRP A 10 8.51 -28.11 7.12
CA TRP A 10 7.21 -27.82 6.51
C TRP A 10 7.28 -26.67 5.48
N MET A 11 8.04 -25.61 5.74
CA MET A 11 8.24 -24.51 4.77
C MET A 11 8.86 -25.00 3.45
N ASN A 12 9.70 -26.04 3.49
CA ASN A 12 10.28 -26.70 2.33
C ASN A 12 9.26 -27.42 1.42
N ASN A 13 7.98 -27.47 1.81
CA ASN A 13 6.86 -28.06 1.08
C ASN A 13 5.80 -27.00 0.67
N SER A 14 6.14 -25.71 0.71
CA SER A 14 5.26 -24.63 0.28
C SER A 14 4.75 -24.85 -1.16
N GLY A 15 3.44 -24.63 -1.38
CA GLY A 15 2.77 -24.88 -2.65
C GLY A 15 2.35 -26.34 -2.90
N GLN A 16 2.74 -27.30 -2.07
CA GLN A 16 2.25 -28.69 -2.17
C GLN A 16 0.75 -28.77 -1.81
N SER A 17 -0.03 -29.52 -2.59
CA SER A 17 -1.44 -29.79 -2.26
C SER A 17 -1.56 -30.68 -1.03
N ARG A 18 -2.69 -30.63 -0.32
CA ARG A 18 -2.94 -31.51 0.83
C ARG A 18 -2.92 -32.99 0.40
N GLU A 19 -3.59 -33.30 -0.70
CA GLU A 19 -3.66 -34.65 -1.25
C GLU A 19 -2.27 -35.18 -1.66
N ASP A 20 -1.37 -34.32 -2.17
CA ASP A 20 0.01 -34.70 -2.47
C ASP A 20 0.87 -34.84 -1.21
N ALA A 21 0.65 -34.03 -0.17
CA ALA A 21 1.36 -34.18 1.11
C ALA A 21 0.97 -35.49 1.82
N GLU A 22 -0.32 -35.84 1.83
CA GLU A 22 -0.81 -37.13 2.33
C GLU A 22 -0.26 -38.30 1.48
N MET A 23 -0.16 -38.13 0.17
CA MET A 23 0.41 -39.14 -0.74
C MET A 23 1.92 -39.33 -0.53
N GLU A 24 2.72 -38.27 -0.37
CA GLU A 24 4.16 -38.38 -0.08
C GLU A 24 4.42 -38.98 1.31
N TYR A 25 3.60 -38.64 2.31
CA TYR A 25 3.67 -39.30 3.62
C TYR A 25 3.46 -40.81 3.50
N LEU A 26 2.45 -41.26 2.75
CA LEU A 26 2.21 -42.69 2.52
C LEU A 26 3.29 -43.36 1.66
N ARG A 27 3.87 -42.64 0.68
CA ARG A 27 5.01 -43.11 -0.15
C ARG A 27 6.26 -43.41 0.67
N LEU A 28 6.49 -42.67 1.77
CA LEU A 28 7.55 -42.95 2.73
C LEU A 28 7.15 -44.01 3.77
N ALA A 29 5.95 -43.89 4.33
CA ALA A 29 5.48 -44.79 5.39
C ALA A 29 5.42 -46.26 4.94
N GLN A 30 5.10 -46.53 3.67
CA GLN A 30 5.04 -47.89 3.13
C GLN A 30 6.36 -48.68 3.21
N ASP A 31 7.50 -47.98 3.23
CA ASP A 31 8.84 -48.57 3.23
C ASP A 31 9.34 -48.90 4.65
N LEU A 32 8.68 -48.41 5.71
CA LEU A 32 8.94 -48.80 7.09
C LEU A 32 8.65 -50.30 7.28
N GLU A 33 9.56 -51.04 7.93
CA GLU A 33 9.56 -52.50 7.93
C GLU A 33 8.23 -53.10 8.43
N MET A 34 7.65 -52.51 9.48
CA MET A 34 6.40 -52.94 10.11
C MET A 34 5.13 -52.41 9.43
N TYR A 35 5.23 -51.50 8.45
CA TYR A 35 4.06 -50.93 7.78
C TYR A 35 3.27 -51.99 7.01
N GLY A 36 1.95 -52.01 7.23
CA GLY A 36 1.03 -52.90 6.53
C GLY A 36 1.14 -54.36 6.95
N ILE A 37 1.70 -54.64 8.14
CA ILE A 37 1.83 -55.99 8.70
C ILE A 37 0.96 -56.12 9.96
N GLN A 38 -0.02 -57.02 9.92
CA GLN A 38 -0.79 -57.40 11.11
C GLN A 38 -0.13 -58.62 11.76
N TYR A 39 0.23 -58.51 13.03
CA TYR A 39 0.91 -59.57 13.79
C TYR A 39 -0.07 -60.34 14.68
N TYR A 40 -0.03 -61.67 14.60
CA TYR A 40 -0.82 -62.57 15.45
C TYR A 40 0.09 -63.55 16.21
N PRO A 41 -0.08 -63.73 17.54
CA PRO A 41 0.68 -64.73 18.28
C PRO A 41 0.21 -66.15 17.93
N ILE A 42 1.15 -66.99 17.51
CA ILE A 42 0.93 -68.38 17.10
C ILE A 42 1.94 -69.34 17.77
N CYS A 43 1.64 -70.63 17.72
CA CYS A 43 2.57 -71.71 18.06
C CYS A 43 2.72 -72.64 16.84
N ASN A 44 3.93 -73.13 16.57
CA ASN A 44 4.17 -74.19 15.58
C ASN A 44 3.86 -75.59 16.15
N SER A 45 4.12 -76.64 15.36
CA SER A 45 3.93 -78.04 15.74
C SER A 45 4.81 -78.52 16.92
N LYS A 46 5.83 -77.75 17.31
CA LYS A 46 6.72 -78.01 18.47
C LYS A 46 6.35 -77.17 19.69
N GLU A 47 5.26 -76.41 19.62
CA GLU A 47 4.86 -75.41 20.62
C GLU A 47 5.85 -74.25 20.80
N THR A 48 6.68 -73.96 19.79
CA THR A 48 7.50 -72.75 19.76
C THR A 48 6.62 -71.50 19.61
N ASP A 49 6.79 -70.56 20.53
CA ASP A 49 6.19 -69.23 20.51
C ASP A 49 6.71 -68.35 19.34
N LEU A 50 5.80 -68.00 18.44
CA LEU A 50 6.07 -67.23 17.22
C LEU A 50 5.00 -66.15 16.99
N ASN A 51 5.27 -65.22 16.08
CA ASN A 51 4.27 -64.28 15.57
C ASN A 51 4.12 -64.45 14.04
N LEU A 52 2.87 -64.55 13.58
CA LEU A 52 2.47 -64.56 12.18
C LEU A 52 2.21 -63.12 11.73
N GLY A 53 3.05 -62.58 10.84
CA GLY A 53 2.83 -61.26 10.24
C GLY A 53 2.21 -61.38 8.85
N VAL A 54 0.95 -60.99 8.71
CA VAL A 54 0.21 -61.00 7.44
C VAL A 54 0.31 -59.63 6.77
N SER A 55 0.70 -59.58 5.49
CA SER A 55 0.98 -58.34 4.75
C SER A 55 0.49 -58.39 3.30
N ALA A 56 0.41 -57.24 2.62
CA ALA A 56 0.02 -57.17 1.20
C ALA A 56 0.97 -57.93 0.25
N GLN A 57 2.20 -58.21 0.68
CA GLN A 57 3.23 -58.92 -0.08
C GLN A 57 3.23 -60.44 0.18
N GLY A 58 2.87 -60.86 1.40
CA GLY A 58 2.91 -62.27 1.81
C GLY A 58 2.77 -62.46 3.32
N ILE A 59 3.19 -63.63 3.81
CA ILE A 59 3.18 -64.03 5.21
C ILE A 59 4.62 -64.17 5.71
N GLY A 60 4.96 -63.42 6.76
CA GLY A 60 6.22 -63.56 7.51
C GLY A 60 6.01 -64.29 8.83
N ILE A 61 6.99 -65.08 9.25
CA ILE A 61 7.08 -65.65 10.59
C ILE A 61 8.14 -64.87 11.37
N TYR A 62 7.87 -64.55 12.64
CA TYR A 62 8.76 -63.76 13.50
C TYR A 62 8.95 -64.49 14.83
N LYS A 63 10.20 -64.55 15.34
CA LYS A 63 10.53 -65.26 16.59
C LYS A 63 10.84 -64.28 17.70
N GLY A 64 10.22 -64.49 18.87
CA GLY A 64 10.37 -63.61 20.03
C GLY A 64 9.82 -62.20 19.80
N THR A 65 10.59 -61.21 20.25
CA THR A 65 10.28 -59.77 20.23
C THR A 65 10.51 -59.09 18.88
N ASN A 66 11.43 -59.58 18.04
CA ASN A 66 11.78 -58.96 16.76
C ASN A 66 10.62 -59.04 15.76
N ARG A 67 9.94 -57.91 15.53
CA ARG A 67 8.87 -57.74 14.52
C ARG A 67 9.34 -57.16 13.19
N ILE A 68 10.62 -56.86 13.04
CA ILE A 68 11.21 -56.18 11.88
C ILE A 68 11.71 -57.19 10.83
N THR A 69 12.29 -58.31 11.26
CA THR A 69 12.94 -59.29 10.38
C THR A 69 12.20 -60.64 10.36
N PRO A 70 11.36 -60.94 9.34
CA PRO A 70 10.74 -62.24 9.23
C PRO A 70 11.77 -63.34 8.94
N ARG A 71 11.57 -64.54 9.51
CA ARG A 71 12.27 -65.78 9.16
C ARG A 71 11.33 -66.97 9.40
N PRO A 72 10.91 -67.72 8.37
CA PRO A 72 10.94 -67.39 6.94
C PRO A 72 9.92 -66.31 6.54
N PHE A 73 9.95 -65.90 5.27
CA PHE A 73 8.86 -65.21 4.59
C PHE A 73 8.35 -66.03 3.39
N PHE A 74 7.04 -66.01 3.14
CA PHE A 74 6.37 -66.66 2.02
C PHE A 74 5.55 -65.63 1.23
N SER A 75 5.83 -65.48 -0.06
CA SER A 75 5.06 -64.59 -0.94
C SER A 75 3.71 -65.21 -1.28
N TRP A 76 2.67 -64.40 -1.51
CA TRP A 76 1.38 -64.90 -1.97
C TRP A 76 1.47 -65.63 -3.33
N SER A 77 2.50 -65.41 -4.16
CA SER A 77 2.77 -66.22 -5.37
C SER A 77 3.13 -67.68 -5.06
N GLU A 78 3.56 -67.98 -3.83
CA GLU A 78 4.06 -69.30 -3.44
C GLU A 78 2.99 -70.10 -2.67
N ILE A 79 1.95 -69.42 -2.17
CA ILE A 79 0.90 -69.97 -1.31
C ILE A 79 -0.26 -70.47 -2.19
N LYS A 80 -0.51 -71.78 -2.18
CA LYS A 80 -1.62 -72.41 -2.91
C LYS A 80 -2.96 -72.19 -2.22
N ASN A 81 -3.02 -72.48 -0.92
CA ASN A 81 -4.18 -72.20 -0.08
C ASN A 81 -3.81 -72.11 1.40
N ILE A 82 -4.69 -71.48 2.16
CA ILE A 82 -4.71 -71.50 3.62
C ILE A 82 -6.05 -72.11 4.01
N SER A 83 -6.02 -73.05 4.95
CA SER A 83 -7.20 -73.75 5.45
C SER A 83 -7.14 -73.83 6.98
N PHE A 84 -8.31 -73.80 7.62
CA PHE A 84 -8.46 -73.88 9.07
C PHE A 84 -9.39 -75.04 9.40
N LYS A 85 -8.93 -75.98 10.24
CA LYS A 85 -9.73 -77.13 10.68
C LYS A 85 -9.29 -77.54 12.09
N ASN A 86 -10.24 -77.87 12.96
CA ASN A 86 -9.98 -78.37 14.32
C ASN A 86 -9.00 -77.49 15.13
N LYS A 87 -9.14 -76.15 15.05
CA LYS A 87 -8.26 -75.15 15.69
C LYS A 87 -6.83 -75.03 15.12
N VAL A 88 -6.52 -75.74 14.04
CA VAL A 88 -5.21 -75.73 13.38
C VAL A 88 -5.31 -75.09 12.00
N PHE A 89 -4.40 -74.18 11.69
CA PHE A 89 -4.17 -73.68 10.34
C PHE A 89 -3.23 -74.61 9.58
N SER A 90 -3.49 -74.78 8.29
CA SER A 90 -2.62 -75.47 7.33
C SER A 90 -2.48 -74.58 6.10
N MET A 91 -1.30 -73.98 5.93
CA MET A 91 -0.93 -73.22 4.72
C MET A 91 -0.12 -74.13 3.80
N LYS A 92 -0.62 -74.37 2.59
CA LYS A 92 0.05 -75.19 1.58
C LYS A 92 0.66 -74.32 0.50
N THR A 93 1.88 -74.63 0.09
CA THR A 93 2.58 -73.95 -1.00
C THR A 93 2.33 -74.64 -2.34
N LEU A 94 2.64 -73.96 -3.45
CA LEU A 94 2.52 -74.52 -4.81
C LEU A 94 3.39 -75.78 -5.01
N ASP A 95 4.57 -75.84 -4.36
CA ASP A 95 5.45 -77.01 -4.36
C ASP A 95 4.96 -78.19 -3.49
N LYS A 96 3.72 -78.10 -2.99
CA LYS A 96 3.03 -79.08 -2.11
C LYS A 96 3.59 -79.16 -0.67
N SER A 97 4.58 -78.36 -0.29
CA SER A 97 4.97 -78.22 1.11
C SER A 97 3.82 -77.64 1.95
N THR A 98 3.85 -77.82 3.26
CA THR A 98 2.78 -77.34 4.16
C THR A 98 3.39 -76.94 5.50
N ILE A 99 3.05 -75.76 6.02
CA ILE A 99 3.26 -75.42 7.42
C ILE A 99 1.94 -75.58 8.19
N THR A 100 2.03 -76.01 9.44
CA THR A 100 0.90 -76.06 10.37
C THR A 100 1.19 -75.21 11.61
N PHE A 101 0.19 -74.46 12.05
CA PHE A 101 0.28 -73.62 13.24
C PHE A 101 -1.09 -73.48 13.91
N ARG A 102 -1.08 -73.13 15.20
CA ARG A 102 -2.28 -72.76 15.97
C ARG A 102 -2.14 -71.35 16.49
N ALA A 103 -3.24 -70.59 16.55
CA ALA A 103 -3.25 -69.33 17.26
C ALA A 103 -3.12 -69.56 18.77
N LYS A 104 -2.47 -68.64 19.50
CA LYS A 104 -2.36 -68.75 20.97
C LYS A 104 -3.72 -68.56 21.65
N ASP A 105 -4.45 -67.54 21.23
CA ASP A 105 -5.85 -67.32 21.57
C ASP A 105 -6.73 -67.88 20.43
N MET A 106 -7.85 -68.49 20.79
CA MET A 106 -8.84 -68.95 19.82
C MET A 106 -9.68 -67.81 19.21
N SER A 107 -9.82 -66.67 19.88
CA SER A 107 -10.66 -65.55 19.41
C SER A 107 -10.20 -65.01 18.05
N ILE A 108 -8.88 -64.91 17.86
CA ILE A 108 -8.25 -64.34 16.66
C ILE A 108 -8.27 -65.26 15.43
N ASN A 109 -8.76 -66.51 15.54
CA ASN A 109 -8.76 -67.46 14.42
C ASN A 109 -9.49 -66.92 13.18
N MET A 110 -10.68 -66.31 13.36
CA MET A 110 -11.41 -65.72 12.23
C MET A 110 -10.66 -64.52 11.65
N SER A 111 -10.13 -63.63 12.50
CA SER A 111 -9.33 -62.47 12.06
C SER A 111 -8.12 -62.88 11.21
N ILE A 112 -7.40 -63.94 11.60
CA ILE A 112 -6.29 -64.52 10.80
C ILE A 112 -6.82 -65.03 9.45
N LEU A 113 -7.90 -65.81 9.46
CA LEU A 113 -8.44 -66.45 8.26
C LEU A 113 -8.95 -65.41 7.24
N ASP A 114 -9.78 -64.48 7.70
CA ASP A 114 -10.41 -63.44 6.88
C ASP A 114 -9.37 -62.49 6.31
N LEU A 115 -8.37 -62.08 7.11
CA LEU A 115 -7.27 -61.23 6.61
C LEU A 115 -6.41 -61.96 5.59
N CYS A 116 -6.12 -63.25 5.79
CA CYS A 116 -5.36 -64.04 4.82
C CYS A 116 -6.12 -64.21 3.49
N ILE A 117 -7.41 -64.54 3.54
CA ILE A 117 -8.26 -64.69 2.35
C ILE A 117 -8.41 -63.35 1.61
N GLY A 118 -8.79 -62.29 2.33
CA GLY A 118 -8.96 -60.95 1.75
C GLY A 118 -7.66 -60.41 1.13
N THR A 119 -6.53 -60.56 1.82
CA THR A 119 -5.24 -60.07 1.32
C THR A 119 -4.76 -60.86 0.11
N HIS A 120 -4.92 -62.20 0.10
CA HIS A 120 -4.57 -63.03 -1.06
C HIS A 120 -5.48 -62.72 -2.26
N ASN A 121 -6.80 -62.57 -2.06
CA ASN A 121 -7.73 -62.19 -3.11
C ASN A 121 -7.38 -60.82 -3.73
N LEU A 122 -7.02 -59.83 -2.91
CA LEU A 122 -6.54 -58.53 -3.40
C LEU A 122 -5.18 -58.63 -4.10
N TYR A 123 -4.28 -59.51 -3.66
CA TYR A 123 -3.00 -59.77 -4.32
C TYR A 123 -3.18 -60.40 -5.72
N LEU A 124 -4.17 -61.28 -5.89
CA LEU A 124 -4.57 -61.85 -7.17
C LEU A 124 -5.25 -60.81 -8.08
N ARG A 125 -6.19 -60.01 -7.54
CA ARG A 125 -6.84 -58.92 -8.28
C ARG A 125 -5.84 -57.90 -8.83
N ARG A 126 -4.79 -57.57 -8.07
CA ARG A 126 -3.67 -56.69 -8.50
C ARG A 126 -2.78 -57.28 -9.62
N ARG A 127 -3.02 -58.53 -10.06
CA ARG A 127 -2.30 -59.19 -11.17
C ARG A 127 -3.15 -59.40 -12.41
N GLN A 128 -4.42 -59.05 -12.35
CA GLN A 128 -5.29 -58.96 -13.52
C GLN A 128 -5.33 -57.51 -14.02
N PRO A 129 -5.72 -57.27 -15.28
CA PRO A 129 -6.07 -55.92 -15.74
C PRO A 129 -7.14 -55.29 -14.84
N ASP A 130 -7.11 -53.95 -14.70
CA ASP A 130 -8.17 -53.22 -13.99
C ASP A 130 -9.53 -53.50 -14.65
N LEU A 131 -10.55 -53.77 -13.83
CA LEU A 131 -11.94 -53.83 -14.30
C LEU A 131 -12.37 -52.48 -14.89
N LEU A 132 -13.30 -52.47 -15.85
CA LEU A 132 -13.78 -51.26 -16.52
C LEU A 132 -14.22 -50.16 -15.53
N GLU A 133 -14.94 -50.53 -14.47
CA GLU A 133 -15.31 -49.66 -13.35
C GLU A 133 -14.07 -48.99 -12.71
N VAL A 134 -13.02 -49.74 -12.42
CA VAL A 134 -11.78 -49.23 -11.81
C VAL A 134 -11.03 -48.31 -12.78
N GLN A 135 -11.07 -48.59 -14.08
CA GLN A 135 -10.50 -47.71 -15.11
C GLN A 135 -11.28 -46.38 -15.19
N GLN A 136 -12.61 -46.44 -15.17
CA GLN A 136 -13.49 -45.26 -15.14
C GLN A 136 -13.28 -44.42 -13.87
N MET A 137 -13.20 -45.04 -12.69
CA MET A 137 -12.88 -44.36 -11.43
C MET A 137 -11.51 -43.67 -11.49
N LYS A 138 -10.48 -44.31 -12.06
CA LYS A 138 -9.15 -43.71 -12.25
C LYS A 138 -9.19 -42.53 -13.21
N ALA A 139 -9.91 -42.63 -14.32
CA ALA A 139 -10.09 -41.55 -15.28
C ALA A 139 -10.80 -40.34 -14.65
N GLN A 140 -11.93 -40.57 -13.98
CA GLN A 140 -12.69 -39.54 -13.28
C GLN A 140 -11.88 -38.87 -12.17
N ALA A 141 -11.10 -39.64 -11.39
CA ALA A 141 -10.21 -39.08 -10.36
C ALA A 141 -9.07 -38.23 -10.96
N LYS A 142 -8.50 -38.65 -12.10
CA LYS A 142 -7.49 -37.86 -12.84
C LYS A 142 -8.10 -36.55 -13.36
N GLU A 143 -9.29 -36.60 -13.95
CA GLU A 143 -10.01 -35.43 -14.45
C GLU A 143 -10.35 -34.44 -13.32
N GLN A 144 -10.94 -34.93 -12.21
CA GLN A 144 -11.24 -34.11 -11.04
C GLN A 144 -9.99 -33.44 -10.45
N ARG A 145 -8.86 -34.17 -10.38
CA ARG A 145 -7.58 -33.61 -9.92
C ARG A 145 -7.06 -32.51 -10.86
N ILE A 146 -7.10 -32.73 -12.18
CA ILE A 146 -6.69 -31.73 -13.17
C ILE A 146 -7.59 -30.48 -13.07
N ARG A 147 -8.90 -30.66 -12.94
CA ARG A 147 -9.86 -29.56 -12.80
C ARG A 147 -9.62 -28.73 -11.53
N ARG A 148 -9.40 -29.37 -10.37
CA ARG A 148 -9.03 -28.68 -9.12
C ARG A 148 -7.74 -27.87 -9.28
N MET A 149 -6.71 -28.47 -9.90
CA MET A 149 -5.42 -27.82 -10.14
C MET A 149 -5.54 -26.61 -11.07
N GLN A 150 -6.34 -26.71 -12.14
CA GLN A 150 -6.62 -25.59 -13.05
C GLN A 150 -7.35 -24.44 -12.33
N GLU A 151 -8.36 -24.76 -11.50
CA GLU A 151 -9.10 -23.78 -10.71
C GLU A 151 -8.23 -23.09 -9.66
N GLN A 152 -7.40 -23.85 -8.93
CA GLN A 152 -6.43 -23.30 -7.98
C GLN A 152 -5.43 -22.39 -8.69
N ASN A 153 -4.87 -22.81 -9.84
CA ASN A 153 -3.94 -21.98 -10.61
C ASN A 153 -4.58 -20.69 -11.15
N ARG A 154 -5.87 -20.72 -11.53
CA ARG A 154 -6.64 -19.53 -11.91
C ARG A 154 -6.78 -18.56 -10.72
N LEU A 155 -7.19 -19.06 -9.56
CA LEU A 155 -7.37 -18.26 -8.34
C LEU A 155 -6.04 -17.67 -7.82
N THR A 156 -4.94 -18.41 -7.93
CA THR A 156 -3.60 -17.92 -7.57
C THR A 156 -3.20 -16.74 -8.46
N ARG A 157 -3.32 -16.87 -9.79
CA ARG A 157 -3.02 -15.78 -10.74
C ARG A 157 -3.91 -14.55 -10.53
N GLU A 158 -5.20 -14.75 -10.25
CA GLU A 158 -6.11 -13.65 -9.94
C GLU A 158 -5.70 -12.94 -8.64
N ARG A 159 -5.26 -13.69 -7.62
CA ARG A 159 -4.74 -13.13 -6.36
C ARG A 159 -3.44 -12.36 -6.56
N GLU A 160 -2.52 -12.88 -7.37
CA GLU A 160 -1.27 -12.19 -7.74
C GLU A 160 -1.57 -10.86 -8.45
N GLN A 161 -2.47 -10.86 -9.44
CA GLN A 161 -2.91 -9.65 -10.15
C GLN A 161 -3.60 -8.63 -9.22
N ARG A 162 -4.45 -9.08 -8.28
CA ARG A 162 -5.07 -8.22 -7.26
C ARG A 162 -4.03 -7.57 -6.35
N ILE A 163 -3.02 -8.34 -5.89
CA ILE A 163 -1.93 -7.82 -5.04
C ILE A 163 -1.08 -6.81 -5.83
N GLN A 164 -0.75 -7.10 -7.09
CA GLN A 164 -0.01 -6.16 -7.94
C GLN A 164 -0.77 -4.83 -8.10
N ALA A 165 -2.04 -4.89 -8.51
CA ALA A 165 -2.88 -3.70 -8.68
C ALA A 165 -3.08 -2.91 -7.37
N GLU A 166 -3.12 -3.58 -6.21
CA GLU A 166 -3.14 -2.94 -4.89
C GLU A 166 -1.82 -2.22 -4.58
N THR A 167 -0.66 -2.84 -4.85
CA THR A 167 0.64 -2.18 -4.67
C THR A 167 0.85 -0.99 -5.62
N GLU A 168 0.36 -1.06 -6.86
CA GLU A 168 0.41 0.05 -7.81
C GLU A 168 -0.54 1.18 -7.40
N ARG A 169 -1.78 0.86 -6.97
CA ARG A 169 -2.73 1.83 -6.40
C ARG A 169 -2.11 2.59 -5.24
N ASP A 170 -1.50 1.90 -4.28
CA ASP A 170 -0.95 2.52 -3.09
C ASP A 170 0.33 3.32 -3.38
N ARG A 171 1.13 2.88 -4.36
CA ARG A 171 2.20 3.70 -4.93
C ARG A 171 1.68 5.01 -5.51
N TYR A 172 0.72 4.97 -6.44
CA TYR A 172 0.17 6.19 -7.05
C TYR A 172 -0.52 7.10 -6.02
N LYS A 173 -1.21 6.53 -5.04
CA LYS A 173 -1.79 7.28 -3.91
C LYS A 173 -0.73 8.05 -3.13
N ASN A 174 0.43 7.45 -2.86
CA ASN A 174 1.54 8.11 -2.18
C ASN A 174 2.18 9.19 -3.06
N GLU A 175 2.38 8.93 -4.36
CA GLU A 175 2.91 9.92 -5.32
C GLU A 175 1.97 11.14 -5.43
N VAL A 176 0.65 10.93 -5.53
CA VAL A 176 -0.37 11.99 -5.52
C VAL A 176 -0.38 12.77 -4.20
N SER A 177 -0.23 12.10 -3.05
CA SER A 177 -0.18 12.77 -1.74
C SER A 177 0.99 13.76 -1.65
N VAL A 178 2.17 13.35 -2.12
CA VAL A 178 3.37 14.21 -2.15
C VAL A 178 3.22 15.37 -3.13
N ILE A 179 2.54 15.18 -4.26
CA ILE A 179 2.24 16.26 -5.21
C ILE A 179 1.22 17.25 -4.61
N THR A 180 0.20 16.76 -3.90
CA THR A 180 -0.81 17.59 -3.23
C THR A 180 -0.21 18.43 -2.12
N GLU A 181 0.67 17.85 -1.29
CA GLU A 181 1.40 18.57 -0.24
C GLU A 181 2.29 19.69 -0.82
N LYS A 182 3.01 19.41 -1.91
CA LYS A 182 3.79 20.42 -2.65
C LYS A 182 2.91 21.51 -3.25
N LEU A 183 1.77 21.16 -3.83
CA LEU A 183 0.83 22.13 -4.40
C LEU A 183 0.30 23.08 -3.32
N ASN A 184 -0.13 22.55 -2.18
CA ASN A 184 -0.58 23.34 -1.04
C ASN A 184 0.53 24.27 -0.52
N SER A 185 1.78 23.78 -0.43
CA SER A 185 2.93 24.59 -0.02
C SER A 185 3.25 25.71 -1.02
N VAL A 186 3.07 25.50 -2.32
CA VAL A 186 3.26 26.52 -3.36
C VAL A 186 2.12 27.53 -3.36
N GLN A 187 0.87 27.08 -3.18
CA GLN A 187 -0.29 27.96 -3.06
C GLN A 187 -0.19 28.89 -1.83
N GLU A 188 0.21 28.36 -0.67
CA GLU A 188 0.39 29.15 0.55
C GLU A 188 1.58 30.12 0.45
N ALA A 189 2.64 29.76 -0.27
CA ALA A 189 3.74 30.67 -0.61
C ALA A 189 3.26 31.79 -1.56
N MET A 190 2.50 31.43 -2.61
CA MET A 190 1.93 32.38 -3.57
C MET A 190 1.00 33.38 -2.89
N ARG A 191 0.08 32.90 -2.04
CA ARG A 191 -0.84 33.71 -1.23
C ARG A 191 -0.09 34.73 -0.38
N LYS A 192 0.98 34.31 0.30
CA LYS A 192 1.85 35.20 1.08
C LYS A 192 2.58 36.22 0.21
N THR A 193 3.10 35.83 -0.97
CA THR A 193 3.74 36.80 -1.87
C THR A 193 2.75 37.84 -2.38
N GLU A 194 1.50 37.45 -2.66
CA GLU A 194 0.43 38.35 -3.07
C GLU A 194 0.04 39.32 -1.94
N GLU A 195 -0.16 38.83 -0.71
CA GLU A 195 -0.38 39.66 0.48
C GLU A 195 0.75 40.69 0.67
N THR A 196 2.02 40.28 0.53
CA THR A 196 3.15 41.21 0.63
C THR A 196 3.22 42.21 -0.52
N ALA A 197 2.81 41.83 -1.74
CA ALA A 197 2.77 42.74 -2.88
C ALA A 197 1.66 43.80 -2.72
N GLN A 198 0.49 43.42 -2.21
CA GLN A 198 -0.60 44.34 -1.89
C GLN A 198 -0.18 45.33 -0.79
N LEU A 199 0.47 44.87 0.28
CA LEU A 199 0.99 45.74 1.35
C LEU A 199 2.08 46.71 0.85
N LEU A 200 2.94 46.29 -0.09
CA LEU A 200 3.94 47.16 -0.71
C LEU A 200 3.30 48.19 -1.64
N ALA A 201 2.26 47.81 -2.40
CA ALA A 201 1.52 48.71 -3.27
C ALA A 201 0.77 49.79 -2.47
N GLU A 202 0.08 49.43 -1.39
CA GLU A 202 -0.61 50.40 -0.53
C GLU A 202 0.39 51.31 0.20
N LYS A 203 1.54 50.78 0.65
CA LYS A 203 2.61 51.61 1.21
C LYS A 203 3.19 52.60 0.18
N ALA A 204 3.32 52.19 -1.08
CA ALA A 204 3.73 53.10 -2.15
C ALA A 204 2.68 54.20 -2.40
N ARG A 205 1.38 53.83 -2.43
CA ARG A 205 0.24 54.75 -2.57
C ARG A 205 0.23 55.82 -1.47
N VAL A 206 0.36 55.41 -0.20
CA VAL A 206 0.45 56.34 0.95
C VAL A 206 1.70 57.22 0.86
N SER A 207 2.86 56.66 0.45
CA SER A 207 4.09 57.46 0.26
C SER A 207 3.98 58.49 -0.87
N GLU A 208 3.17 58.23 -1.89
CA GLU A 208 2.87 59.18 -2.97
C GLU A 208 1.92 60.28 -2.47
N GLU A 209 0.88 59.94 -1.71
CA GLU A 209 -0.01 60.91 -1.05
C GLU A 209 0.77 61.84 -0.09
N GLU A 210 1.67 61.28 0.74
CA GLU A 210 2.55 62.06 1.61
C GLU A 210 3.47 62.99 0.81
N ALA A 211 4.08 62.51 -0.28
CA ALA A 211 4.94 63.32 -1.14
C ALA A 211 4.17 64.47 -1.82
N LEU A 212 2.93 64.23 -2.26
CA LEU A 212 2.05 65.26 -2.82
C LEU A 212 1.66 66.32 -1.78
N VAL A 213 1.36 65.91 -0.53
CA VAL A 213 1.07 66.85 0.57
C VAL A 213 2.31 67.68 0.94
N LEU A 214 3.50 67.07 0.97
CA LEU A 214 4.76 67.79 1.22
C LEU A 214 5.10 68.76 0.08
N SER A 215 4.94 68.34 -1.18
CA SER A 215 5.13 69.19 -2.36
C SER A 215 4.20 70.40 -2.35
N LYS A 216 2.91 70.19 -2.03
CA LYS A 216 1.94 71.29 -1.87
C LYS A 216 2.37 72.26 -0.76
N ARG A 217 2.75 71.76 0.42
CA ARG A 217 3.23 72.60 1.54
C ARG A 217 4.49 73.40 1.18
N ALA A 218 5.41 72.82 0.41
CA ALA A 218 6.58 73.52 -0.08
C ALA A 218 6.19 74.66 -1.03
N SER A 219 5.29 74.41 -1.99
CA SER A 219 4.77 75.43 -2.90
C SER A 219 4.02 76.56 -2.18
N GLU A 220 3.22 76.24 -1.15
CA GLU A 220 2.57 77.23 -0.28
C GLU A 220 3.59 78.08 0.51
N ALA A 221 4.65 77.47 1.02
CA ALA A 221 5.73 78.18 1.73
C ALA A 221 6.58 79.05 0.79
N GLU A 222 6.86 78.59 -0.44
CA GLU A 222 7.54 79.39 -1.47
C GLU A 222 6.68 80.61 -1.88
N ALA A 223 5.38 80.41 -2.08
CA ALA A 223 4.45 81.49 -2.36
C ALA A 223 4.43 82.52 -1.21
N GLU A 224 4.44 82.08 0.05
CA GLU A 224 4.53 82.97 1.21
C GLU A 224 5.85 83.76 1.23
N CYS A 225 6.98 83.09 0.98
CA CYS A 225 8.29 83.75 0.87
C CYS A 225 8.29 84.81 -0.24
N GLN A 226 7.63 84.56 -1.37
CA GLN A 226 7.44 85.55 -2.44
C GLN A 226 6.53 86.71 -2.00
N ARG A 227 5.43 86.47 -1.29
CA ARG A 227 4.57 87.54 -0.73
C ARG A 227 5.33 88.43 0.24
N ILE A 228 6.08 87.85 1.17
CA ILE A 228 6.92 88.57 2.14
C ILE A 228 7.98 89.40 1.40
N LYS A 229 8.67 88.82 0.40
CA LYS A 229 9.68 89.53 -0.41
C LYS A 229 9.10 90.71 -1.19
N MET A 230 7.91 90.56 -1.78
CA MET A 230 7.22 91.65 -2.48
C MET A 230 6.68 92.72 -1.51
N SER A 231 6.28 92.33 -0.30
CA SER A 231 5.89 93.27 0.76
C SER A 231 7.09 94.08 1.25
N HIS A 232 8.24 93.44 1.49
CA HIS A 232 9.50 94.10 1.84
C HIS A 232 9.94 95.10 0.77
N MET A 233 9.90 94.71 -0.52
CA MET A 233 10.25 95.58 -1.63
C MET A 233 9.39 96.86 -1.66
N LYS A 234 8.06 96.74 -1.48
CA LYS A 234 7.15 97.90 -1.40
C LYS A 234 7.38 98.75 -0.15
N ALA A 235 7.75 98.15 0.98
CA ALA A 235 8.12 98.88 2.19
C ALA A 235 9.43 99.69 1.99
N GLU A 236 10.38 99.14 1.24
CA GLU A 236 11.63 99.83 0.87
C GLU A 236 11.39 100.96 -0.16
N GLU A 237 10.57 100.73 -1.19
CA GLU A 237 10.15 101.76 -2.15
C GLU A 237 9.43 102.93 -1.46
N THR A 238 8.51 102.63 -0.53
CA THR A 238 7.79 103.67 0.22
C THR A 238 8.71 104.43 1.18
N LYS A 239 9.67 103.76 1.83
CA LYS A 239 10.74 104.40 2.60
C LYS A 239 11.57 105.36 1.73
N LEU A 240 12.07 104.90 0.57
CA LEU A 240 12.84 105.73 -0.38
C LEU A 240 12.02 106.92 -0.91
N SER A 241 10.72 106.72 -1.16
CA SER A 241 9.80 107.79 -1.59
C SER A 241 9.59 108.85 -0.51
N LEU A 242 9.46 108.44 0.76
CA LEU A 242 9.39 109.35 1.90
C LEU A 242 10.72 110.08 2.13
N GLU A 243 11.86 109.39 2.02
CA GLU A 243 13.19 109.98 2.16
C GLU A 243 13.47 111.03 1.08
N LYS A 244 13.05 110.79 -0.17
CA LYS A 244 13.11 111.80 -1.23
C LYS A 244 12.21 113.00 -0.91
N LYS A 245 10.96 112.77 -0.49
CA LYS A 245 10.03 113.86 -0.12
C LYS A 245 10.53 114.68 1.07
N ALA A 246 11.25 114.07 2.02
CA ALA A 246 11.90 114.78 3.11
C ALA A 246 12.98 115.73 2.57
N ARG A 247 13.89 115.26 1.70
CA ARG A 247 14.90 116.10 1.04
C ARG A 247 14.30 117.21 0.16
N ASP A 248 13.24 116.91 -0.58
CA ASP A 248 12.53 117.92 -1.38
C ASP A 248 11.86 118.98 -0.47
N ALA A 249 11.38 118.60 0.73
CA ALA A 249 10.83 119.51 1.72
C ALA A 249 11.92 120.35 2.44
N GLU A 250 13.07 119.77 2.77
CA GLU A 250 14.25 120.50 3.27
C GLU A 250 14.70 121.59 2.28
N LEU A 251 14.75 121.26 0.98
CA LEU A 251 15.07 122.21 -0.10
C LEU A 251 13.98 123.27 -0.35
N MET A 252 12.74 123.07 0.11
CA MET A 252 11.70 124.10 0.11
C MET A 252 11.75 124.95 1.38
N ALA A 253 12.05 124.36 2.54
CA ALA A 253 12.29 125.08 3.78
C ALA A 253 13.48 126.05 3.66
N HIS A 254 14.59 125.60 3.07
CA HIS A 254 15.77 126.45 2.82
C HIS A 254 15.42 127.69 1.97
N ARG A 255 14.69 127.50 0.86
CA ARG A 255 14.24 128.60 -0.01
C ARG A 255 13.23 129.53 0.65
N LEU A 256 12.36 129.00 1.54
CA LEU A 256 11.46 129.84 2.34
C LEU A 256 12.21 130.68 3.37
N VAL A 257 13.29 130.16 3.96
CA VAL A 257 14.19 130.94 4.82
C VAL A 257 14.87 132.05 4.01
N GLU A 258 15.55 131.72 2.90
CA GLU A 258 16.21 132.69 2.02
C GLU A 258 15.25 133.80 1.52
N GLU A 259 14.02 133.45 1.13
CA GLU A 259 13.05 134.46 0.69
C GLU A 259 12.44 135.27 1.85
N SER A 260 12.37 134.70 3.06
CA SER A 260 12.02 135.46 4.26
C SER A 260 13.11 136.47 4.65
N GLU A 261 14.39 136.11 4.47
CA GLU A 261 15.52 137.02 4.68
C GLU A 261 15.53 138.13 3.63
N ARG A 262 15.31 137.81 2.34
CA ARG A 262 15.19 138.82 1.27
C ARG A 262 14.03 139.80 1.53
N ARG A 263 12.85 139.30 1.93
CA ARG A 263 11.71 140.18 2.29
C ARG A 263 11.97 140.98 3.56
N ASN A 264 12.70 140.46 4.54
CA ASN A 264 13.13 141.24 5.71
C ASN A 264 14.11 142.37 5.32
N GLN A 265 15.01 142.14 4.37
CA GLN A 265 15.92 143.19 3.85
C GLN A 265 15.14 144.30 3.13
N GLU A 266 14.16 143.95 2.30
CA GLU A 266 13.25 144.92 1.65
C GLU A 266 12.43 145.74 2.67
N VAL A 267 11.84 145.07 3.67
CA VAL A 267 11.09 145.73 4.77
C VAL A 267 12.00 146.62 5.62
N HIS A 268 13.28 146.28 5.79
CA HIS A 268 14.24 147.11 6.52
C HIS A 268 14.67 148.35 5.72
N MET A 269 14.66 148.31 4.38
CA MET A 269 14.91 149.48 3.53
C MET A 269 13.74 150.49 3.55
N TYR A 270 12.49 150.01 3.43
CA TYR A 270 11.33 150.90 3.39
C TYR A 270 10.96 151.54 4.75
N ARG A 271 11.60 151.15 5.85
CA ARG A 271 11.32 151.66 7.20
C ARG A 271 12.13 152.90 7.60
N SER A 272 12.92 153.48 6.68
CA SER A 272 13.85 154.58 6.98
C SER A 272 13.52 155.93 6.32
N GLN A 273 12.34 156.08 5.69
CA GLN A 273 11.86 157.35 5.13
C GLN A 273 10.37 157.59 5.47
N LEU A 274 10.03 158.85 5.76
CA LEU A 274 8.72 159.38 6.16
C LEU A 274 8.07 158.83 7.45
N LEU A 275 8.28 159.58 8.54
CA LEU A 275 7.31 159.78 9.62
C LEU A 275 6.30 160.86 9.19
N ALA A 276 4.99 160.63 9.33
CA ALA A 276 3.98 161.67 9.56
C ALA A 276 2.58 161.10 9.92
N SER A 277 1.93 161.74 10.91
CA SER A 277 0.47 161.80 11.14
C SER A 277 -0.32 160.54 11.59
N ASP A 278 -0.77 160.62 12.84
CA ASP A 278 -1.91 159.94 13.50
C ASP A 278 -3.28 160.45 12.90
N PRO A 279 -4.51 159.97 13.25
CA PRO A 279 -4.83 159.05 14.35
C PRO A 279 -5.97 158.00 14.20
N SER A 280 -6.07 157.15 15.23
CA SER A 280 -7.29 156.81 16.00
C SER A 280 -8.09 155.48 15.80
N TRP A 281 -8.48 154.91 16.96
CA TRP A 281 -9.52 153.88 17.27
C TRP A 281 -9.42 152.47 16.60
N GLN A 282 -10.16 151.44 17.03
CA GLN A 282 -10.28 150.75 18.36
C GLN A 282 -11.30 149.59 18.21
N ASN A 283 -11.09 148.44 18.86
CA ASN A 283 -12.16 147.52 19.35
C ASN A 283 -13.14 146.87 18.31
N ASN A 284 -14.00 145.88 18.66
CA ASN A 284 -13.75 144.61 19.36
C ASN A 284 -14.92 143.59 19.10
N TRP A 285 -14.66 142.29 19.38
CA TRP A 285 -15.61 141.27 19.90
C TRP A 285 -16.62 140.44 19.04
N PHE A 286 -16.62 139.13 19.39
CA PHE A 286 -17.71 138.12 19.52
C PHE A 286 -18.42 137.43 18.33
N SER A 287 -18.07 136.13 18.17
CA SER A 287 -18.95 134.94 18.20
C SER A 287 -20.22 134.77 17.33
N SER A 288 -20.18 133.70 16.52
CA SER A 288 -21.25 132.70 16.26
C SER A 288 -22.60 133.14 15.65
N TYR A 289 -22.89 132.66 14.43
CA TYR A 289 -23.93 131.63 14.12
C TYR A 289 -24.00 131.40 12.59
N GLY A 290 -24.51 130.24 12.13
CA GLY A 290 -24.89 130.03 10.71
C GLY A 290 -24.63 128.64 10.11
N TYR A 291 -25.71 127.92 9.76
CA TYR A 291 -25.74 126.68 8.94
C TYR A 291 -26.03 127.07 7.44
N PRO A 292 -26.12 126.16 6.40
CA PRO A 292 -26.53 124.74 6.48
C PRO A 292 -25.93 123.67 5.50
N SER A 293 -25.86 122.41 5.99
CA SER A 293 -26.23 121.11 5.34
C SER A 293 -25.55 120.66 4.00
N VAL A 294 -25.52 119.38 3.55
CA VAL A 294 -26.47 118.22 3.63
C VAL A 294 -25.76 116.82 3.52
N HIS A 295 -25.98 115.89 4.49
CA HIS A 295 -25.99 114.38 4.45
C HIS A 295 -24.82 113.52 3.87
N ARG A 296 -24.62 112.19 4.12
CA ARG A 296 -25.22 111.06 4.94
C ARG A 296 -24.07 110.02 5.21
N TYR A 297 -23.84 109.41 6.39
CA TYR A 297 -24.50 108.27 7.11
C TYR A 297 -24.42 106.87 6.42
N LEU A 298 -24.28 105.69 7.07
CA LEU A 298 -23.94 105.24 8.47
C LEU A 298 -23.57 103.70 8.48
N SER A 299 -23.23 103.10 9.64
CA SER A 299 -22.68 101.73 9.87
C SER A 299 -23.68 100.60 10.22
N HIS A 300 -23.27 99.30 10.13
CA HIS A 300 -23.32 98.22 11.19
C HIS A 300 -23.54 96.73 10.76
N HIS A 301 -22.92 95.81 11.54
CA HIS A 301 -23.21 94.41 11.96
C HIS A 301 -24.01 93.32 11.16
N HIS A 302 -23.40 92.12 11.14
CA HIS A 302 -23.89 90.74 11.44
C HIS A 302 -24.99 89.97 10.63
N LEU A 303 -24.65 88.68 10.38
CA LEU A 303 -25.47 87.43 10.30
C LEU A 303 -26.21 86.98 8.99
N PHE A 304 -26.49 85.66 8.98
CA PHE A 304 -27.15 84.77 7.99
C PHE A 304 -28.69 85.09 7.79
N PRO A 305 -29.51 84.45 6.90
CA PRO A 305 -29.39 83.08 6.32
C PRO A 305 -30.04 82.73 4.92
N SER A 306 -29.88 81.44 4.53
CA SER A 306 -30.86 80.51 3.90
C SER A 306 -31.65 80.83 2.60
N SER A 307 -31.49 79.94 1.59
CA SER A 307 -32.57 79.22 0.85
C SER A 307 -31.92 78.13 -0.04
N ASN A 308 -32.33 76.86 -0.24
CA ASN A 308 -33.52 76.00 0.03
C ASN A 308 -34.22 75.53 -1.27
N ARG A 309 -34.74 74.28 -1.26
CA ARG A 309 -35.22 73.40 -2.38
C ARG A 309 -34.11 72.74 -3.22
N GLY A 310 -34.24 71.45 -3.59
CA GLY A 310 -35.26 70.47 -3.21
C GLY A 310 -35.07 69.07 -3.82
N ASP A 311 -35.75 68.09 -3.23
CA ASP A 311 -36.23 66.78 -3.73
C ASP A 311 -35.25 65.89 -4.55
N VAL A 312 -34.78 64.71 -4.10
CA VAL A 312 -35.43 63.48 -3.56
C VAL A 312 -36.10 62.60 -4.62
N ASP A 313 -35.53 61.39 -4.84
CA ASP A 313 -36.29 60.12 -4.96
C ASP A 313 -35.42 58.90 -4.54
N TYR A 314 -36.06 57.75 -4.32
CA TYR A 314 -35.52 56.45 -3.85
C TYR A 314 -35.59 55.38 -4.99
N GLY A 315 -35.07 54.14 -4.91
CA GLY A 315 -34.30 53.41 -3.89
C GLY A 315 -34.08 51.92 -4.25
N TYR A 316 -33.69 51.14 -3.22
CA TYR A 316 -33.70 49.67 -2.97
C TYR A 316 -34.70 48.74 -3.77
N ASP A 317 -34.61 47.38 -3.83
CA ASP A 317 -33.88 46.36 -3.02
C ASP A 317 -33.78 44.92 -3.66
N ASP A 318 -32.97 44.03 -3.05
CA ASP A 318 -33.03 42.53 -2.85
C ASP A 318 -33.04 41.40 -3.96
N GLU A 319 -32.84 40.13 -3.49
CA GLU A 319 -32.64 38.82 -4.21
C GLU A 319 -33.93 37.93 -4.46
N PRO A 320 -33.94 36.55 -4.40
CA PRO A 320 -33.68 35.51 -5.44
C PRO A 320 -34.90 34.60 -5.78
N PRO A 321 -34.80 33.50 -6.60
CA PRO A 321 -34.75 32.10 -6.06
C PRO A 321 -34.15 30.98 -7.01
N MET A 322 -34.51 29.69 -6.82
CA MET A 322 -33.86 28.45 -7.37
C MET A 322 -34.88 27.44 -8.03
N ALA A 323 -34.63 26.20 -8.53
CA ALA A 323 -33.45 25.28 -8.45
C ALA A 323 -33.16 24.24 -9.60
N PRO A 324 -33.96 23.17 -9.92
CA PRO A 324 -33.36 21.81 -10.07
C PRO A 324 -33.65 21.01 -11.38
N PHE A 325 -32.85 19.95 -11.66
CA PHE A 325 -33.29 18.61 -12.15
C PHE A 325 -32.16 17.55 -12.15
N ASN A 326 -32.47 16.25 -12.42
CA ASN A 326 -31.57 15.09 -12.24
C ASN A 326 -31.73 14.03 -13.40
N PRO A 327 -31.32 12.74 -13.36
CA PRO A 327 -30.45 12.17 -14.41
C PRO A 327 -31.07 10.98 -15.19
N SER A 328 -30.29 10.35 -16.08
CA SER A 328 -30.60 8.99 -16.60
C SER A 328 -29.37 8.13 -16.86
N LEU A 329 -29.48 6.82 -16.58
CA LEU A 329 -28.55 5.78 -17.04
C LEU A 329 -29.27 4.90 -18.08
N GLN A 330 -28.53 4.36 -19.05
CA GLN A 330 -28.96 3.20 -19.83
C GLN A 330 -28.00 2.02 -19.64
N ARG A 331 -28.58 0.84 -19.35
CA ARG A 331 -27.85 -0.43 -19.15
C ARG A 331 -28.20 -1.37 -20.30
N SER A 332 -27.24 -1.69 -21.16
CA SER A 332 -27.47 -2.60 -22.29
C SER A 332 -27.17 -4.05 -21.91
N THR A 333 -28.15 -4.94 -22.09
CA THR A 333 -28.00 -6.40 -21.98
C THR A 333 -28.07 -7.02 -23.37
N LYS A 334 -26.99 -7.63 -23.85
CA LYS A 334 -26.98 -8.39 -25.11
C LYS A 334 -27.14 -9.88 -24.82
N PHE A 335 -28.17 -10.49 -25.41
CA PHE A 335 -28.30 -11.95 -25.51
C PHE A 335 -27.22 -12.50 -26.45
N MET A 336 -26.78 -13.74 -26.21
CA MET A 336 -26.04 -14.53 -27.20
C MET A 336 -26.91 -15.70 -27.66
N SER A 337 -27.05 -15.87 -28.97
CA SER A 337 -27.83 -16.95 -29.58
C SER A 337 -27.03 -18.25 -29.64
N GLN A 338 -27.67 -19.37 -29.28
CA GLN A 338 -27.12 -20.71 -29.53
C GLN A 338 -27.48 -21.16 -30.96
N SER A 339 -26.48 -21.43 -31.80
CA SER A 339 -26.69 -21.93 -33.16
C SER A 339 -25.42 -22.59 -33.73
N ALA A 340 -25.04 -23.75 -33.17
CA ALA A 340 -23.87 -24.54 -33.62
C ALA A 340 -24.02 -26.05 -33.32
N LEU A 341 -25.06 -26.68 -33.85
CA LEU A 341 -25.24 -28.14 -33.83
C LEU A 341 -25.72 -28.61 -35.21
N ASN A 342 -24.78 -29.13 -36.01
CA ASN A 342 -24.94 -30.12 -37.09
C ASN A 342 -23.68 -30.14 -37.97
N GLY A 343 -22.73 -31.01 -37.62
CA GLY A 343 -21.65 -31.45 -38.50
C GLY A 343 -21.62 -32.98 -38.50
N PRO A 344 -21.20 -33.64 -39.60
CA PRO A 344 -21.11 -35.09 -39.63
C PRO A 344 -20.06 -35.60 -38.62
N PRO A 345 -20.24 -36.81 -38.06
CA PRO A 345 -19.24 -37.41 -37.18
C PRO A 345 -17.93 -37.69 -37.96
N PRO A 346 -16.76 -37.50 -37.34
CA PRO A 346 -15.48 -37.76 -37.99
C PRO A 346 -15.28 -39.25 -38.28
N ASP A 347 -14.55 -39.54 -39.35
CA ASP A 347 -14.32 -40.91 -39.86
C ASP A 347 -13.48 -41.74 -38.87
N PRO A 348 -13.88 -43.00 -38.55
CA PRO A 348 -13.16 -43.84 -37.59
C PRO A 348 -11.77 -44.31 -38.06
N SER A 349 -11.41 -44.14 -39.34
CA SER A 349 -10.11 -44.55 -39.90
C SER A 349 -8.91 -43.72 -39.44
N ILE A 350 -9.14 -42.56 -38.81
CA ILE A 350 -8.08 -41.62 -38.37
C ILE A 350 -7.28 -42.14 -37.15
N ASN A 351 -7.80 -43.11 -36.38
CA ASN A 351 -7.18 -43.61 -35.14
C ASN A 351 -6.03 -44.61 -35.33
N GLN A 352 -5.21 -44.47 -36.38
CA GLN A 352 -3.89 -45.11 -36.42
C GLN A 352 -2.88 -44.21 -35.71
N PHE A 353 -2.45 -44.60 -34.49
CA PHE A 353 -1.37 -43.93 -33.76
C PHE A 353 -0.14 -43.80 -34.66
N VAL A 354 0.26 -42.56 -34.94
CA VAL A 354 1.35 -42.28 -35.86
C VAL A 354 2.67 -42.63 -35.14
N PRO A 355 3.72 -43.14 -35.83
CA PRO A 355 5.00 -43.44 -35.18
C PRO A 355 5.64 -42.25 -34.43
N SER A 356 5.32 -41.01 -34.82
CA SER A 356 5.64 -39.78 -34.08
C SER A 356 5.04 -39.77 -32.67
N ASP A 357 3.82 -40.27 -32.52
CA ASP A 357 3.03 -40.19 -31.30
C ASP A 357 3.52 -41.23 -30.30
N LEU A 358 3.85 -42.43 -30.79
CA LEU A 358 4.51 -43.47 -30.00
C LEU A 358 5.88 -43.03 -29.48
N ASN A 359 6.68 -42.37 -30.33
CA ASN A 359 7.97 -41.79 -29.91
C ASN A 359 7.77 -40.64 -28.90
N SER A 360 6.75 -39.80 -29.08
CA SER A 360 6.42 -38.71 -28.16
C SER A 360 5.94 -39.23 -26.80
N LEU A 361 5.09 -40.26 -26.79
CA LEU A 361 4.65 -40.95 -25.58
C LEU A 361 5.81 -41.66 -24.86
N GLN A 362 6.75 -42.25 -25.61
CA GLN A 362 7.96 -42.83 -25.01
C GLN A 362 8.83 -41.74 -24.36
N ALA A 363 9.03 -40.59 -25.02
CA ALA A 363 9.75 -39.46 -24.45
C ALA A 363 9.05 -38.89 -23.18
N GLU A 364 7.72 -38.77 -23.19
CA GLU A 364 6.94 -38.36 -21.99
C GLU A 364 7.11 -39.36 -20.83
N ILE A 365 7.08 -40.67 -21.13
CA ILE A 365 7.30 -41.74 -20.14
C ILE A 365 8.72 -41.69 -19.58
N GLU A 366 9.73 -41.43 -20.41
CA GLU A 366 11.13 -41.33 -19.99
C GLU A 366 11.40 -40.05 -19.18
N GLN A 367 10.83 -38.92 -19.57
CA GLN A 367 10.86 -37.69 -18.77
C GLN A 367 10.17 -37.89 -17.41
N SER A 368 8.96 -38.47 -17.39
CA SER A 368 8.21 -38.74 -16.16
C SER A 368 8.98 -39.66 -15.20
N ARG A 369 9.70 -40.67 -15.74
CA ARG A 369 10.62 -41.51 -14.97
C ARG A 369 11.84 -40.74 -14.43
N ALA A 370 12.41 -39.84 -15.23
CA ALA A 370 13.53 -39.00 -14.80
C ALA A 370 13.13 -38.05 -13.67
N GLU A 371 12.01 -37.33 -13.82
CA GLU A 371 11.45 -36.45 -12.78
C GLU A 371 11.15 -37.23 -11.49
N TYR A 372 10.55 -38.42 -11.59
CA TYR A 372 10.26 -39.25 -10.42
C TYR A 372 11.55 -39.70 -9.70
N LYS A 373 12.58 -40.08 -10.47
CA LYS A 373 13.90 -40.46 -9.95
C LYS A 373 14.59 -39.29 -9.24
N GLU A 374 14.48 -38.08 -9.81
CA GLU A 374 15.01 -36.86 -9.20
C GLU A 374 14.26 -36.49 -7.91
N LYS A 375 12.92 -36.46 -7.95
CA LYS A 375 12.08 -36.21 -6.76
C LYS A 375 12.40 -37.21 -5.63
N THR A 376 12.60 -38.49 -5.97
CA THR A 376 13.02 -39.55 -5.03
C THR A 376 14.44 -39.30 -4.47
N LYS A 377 15.39 -38.86 -5.30
CA LYS A 377 16.76 -38.51 -4.88
C LYS A 377 16.73 -37.34 -3.89
N ASN A 378 16.08 -36.24 -4.26
CA ASN A 378 16.03 -35.01 -3.47
C ASN A 378 15.31 -35.27 -2.13
N LEU A 379 14.29 -36.13 -2.10
CA LEU A 379 13.64 -36.58 -0.87
C LEU A 379 14.56 -37.43 0.02
N LYS A 380 15.37 -38.32 -0.56
CA LYS A 380 16.37 -39.11 0.18
C LYS A 380 17.49 -38.24 0.76
N GLU A 381 17.93 -37.21 0.03
CA GLU A 381 18.90 -36.22 0.52
C GLU A 381 18.35 -35.43 1.70
N LYS A 382 17.13 -34.87 1.58
CA LYS A 382 16.39 -34.22 2.68
C LYS A 382 16.24 -35.12 3.92
N LEU A 383 15.88 -36.40 3.74
CA LEU A 383 15.74 -37.35 4.86
C LEU A 383 17.08 -37.67 5.56
N ASN A 384 18.20 -37.63 4.84
CA ASN A 384 19.52 -37.84 5.43
C ASN A 384 20.02 -36.61 6.18
N GLU A 385 19.76 -35.41 5.66
CA GLU A 385 19.98 -34.14 6.36
C GLU A 385 19.18 -34.08 7.67
N PHE A 386 17.88 -34.43 7.63
CA PHE A 386 17.05 -34.49 8.84
C PHE A 386 17.54 -35.54 9.86
N ARG A 387 17.98 -36.72 9.41
CA ARG A 387 18.61 -37.72 10.30
C ARG A 387 19.87 -37.16 10.97
N ALA A 388 20.75 -36.49 10.23
CA ALA A 388 21.95 -35.86 10.78
C ALA A 388 21.62 -34.74 11.80
N GLU A 389 20.57 -33.95 11.53
CA GLU A 389 20.01 -32.98 12.50
C GLU A 389 19.59 -33.65 13.83
N LEU A 390 19.02 -34.85 13.78
CA LEU A 390 18.46 -35.56 14.93
C LEU A 390 19.47 -36.42 15.70
N GLU A 391 20.49 -36.99 15.03
CA GLU A 391 21.50 -37.83 15.70
C GLU A 391 22.23 -37.05 16.81
N SER A 392 22.42 -35.74 16.61
CA SER A 392 22.98 -34.81 17.62
C SER A 392 22.13 -34.63 18.90
N LEU A 393 20.85 -35.06 18.88
CA LEU A 393 19.91 -34.96 20.00
C LEU A 393 19.59 -36.33 20.63
N LYS A 394 20.23 -37.41 20.16
CA LYS A 394 19.85 -38.79 20.47
C LYS A 394 20.34 -39.20 21.85
N VAL A 395 19.44 -39.78 22.65
CA VAL A 395 19.73 -40.25 24.01
C VAL A 395 19.83 -41.77 23.99
N GLU A 396 21.07 -42.30 23.93
CA GLU A 396 21.36 -43.73 23.76
C GLU A 396 20.63 -44.62 24.78
N GLU A 397 20.57 -44.20 26.04
CA GLU A 397 19.90 -44.92 27.14
C GLU A 397 18.41 -45.18 26.90
N ARG A 398 17.77 -44.38 26.04
CA ARG A 398 16.32 -44.46 25.76
C ARG A 398 15.99 -45.24 24.49
N GLN A 399 16.96 -45.81 23.79
CA GLN A 399 16.71 -46.64 22.60
C GLN A 399 15.96 -47.92 22.97
N SER A 400 14.85 -48.18 22.28
CA SER A 400 14.14 -49.46 22.33
C SER A 400 14.90 -50.58 21.61
N GLU A 401 14.44 -51.82 21.77
CA GLU A 401 14.95 -52.96 20.98
C GLU A 401 14.75 -52.76 19.47
N HIS A 402 13.64 -52.14 19.06
CA HIS A 402 13.32 -51.88 17.66
C HIS A 402 14.29 -50.87 17.03
N ASP A 403 14.68 -49.83 17.77
CA ASP A 403 15.66 -48.83 17.32
C ASP A 403 17.03 -49.47 17.07
N ARG A 404 17.46 -50.36 17.97
CA ARG A 404 18.74 -51.08 17.86
C ARG A 404 18.75 -52.05 16.68
N ILE A 405 17.63 -52.76 16.43
CA ILE A 405 17.48 -53.66 15.28
C ILE A 405 17.46 -52.84 13.96
N HIS A 406 16.73 -51.72 13.92
CA HIS A 406 16.70 -50.84 12.75
C HIS A 406 18.08 -50.22 12.45
N ALA A 407 18.79 -49.73 13.48
CA ALA A 407 20.14 -49.21 13.33
C ALA A 407 21.14 -50.29 12.83
N ALA A 408 21.06 -51.52 13.36
CA ALA A 408 21.87 -52.63 12.89
C ALA A 408 21.56 -53.00 11.42
N ASN A 409 20.29 -52.99 11.02
CA ASN A 409 19.87 -53.20 9.62
C ASN A 409 20.42 -52.09 8.71
N MET A 410 20.22 -50.81 9.08
CA MET A 410 20.71 -49.65 8.33
C MET A 410 22.24 -49.68 8.15
N ASN A 411 23.00 -49.98 9.22
CA ASN A 411 24.46 -50.13 9.16
C ASN A 411 24.92 -51.28 8.25
N ALA A 412 24.11 -52.34 8.14
CA ALA A 412 24.36 -53.46 7.23
C ALA A 412 23.81 -53.24 5.80
N GLY A 413 23.31 -52.04 5.47
CA GLY A 413 22.71 -51.73 4.18
C GLY A 413 21.39 -52.48 3.91
N ILE A 414 20.66 -52.84 4.98
CA ILE A 414 19.45 -53.64 4.93
C ILE A 414 18.22 -52.74 5.08
N ASP A 415 17.40 -52.71 4.04
CA ASP A 415 16.07 -52.11 3.99
C ASP A 415 14.95 -53.18 4.07
N LYS A 416 13.68 -52.75 4.08
CA LYS A 416 12.50 -53.64 4.06
C LYS A 416 12.54 -54.64 2.89
N PHE A 417 12.87 -54.19 1.69
CA PHE A 417 12.80 -55.03 0.48
C PHE A 417 13.94 -56.06 0.40
N SER A 418 15.16 -55.70 0.80
CA SER A 418 16.28 -56.62 0.94
C SER A 418 16.10 -57.59 2.10
N THR A 419 15.47 -57.16 3.20
CA THR A 419 15.00 -58.07 4.27
C THR A 419 14.04 -59.11 3.72
N LEU A 420 12.99 -58.69 3.02
CA LEU A 420 12.02 -59.61 2.40
C LEU A 420 12.70 -60.56 1.39
N ARG A 421 13.58 -60.05 0.50
CA ARG A 421 14.37 -60.88 -0.44
C ARG A 421 15.23 -61.92 0.27
N LYS A 422 15.96 -61.53 1.34
CA LYS A 422 16.77 -62.46 2.17
C LYS A 422 15.90 -63.50 2.86
N SER A 423 14.70 -63.12 3.31
CA SER A 423 13.79 -63.98 4.08
C SER A 423 12.94 -64.91 3.20
N GLN A 424 12.80 -64.60 1.92
CA GLN A 424 12.20 -65.44 0.88
C GLN A 424 13.24 -66.30 0.13
N ALA A 425 14.53 -66.19 0.46
CA ALA A 425 15.57 -66.99 -0.19
C ALA A 425 15.36 -68.50 0.03
N GLY A 426 15.80 -69.31 -0.94
CA GLY A 426 15.58 -70.75 -0.95
C GLY A 426 14.17 -71.17 -1.41
N THR A 427 14.01 -72.46 -1.69
CA THR A 427 12.73 -73.05 -2.10
C THR A 427 11.69 -72.94 -0.98
N PRO A 428 10.38 -72.92 -1.27
CA PRO A 428 9.35 -72.91 -0.23
C PRO A 428 9.51 -74.11 0.72
N LYS A 429 9.80 -75.31 0.20
CA LYS A 429 10.20 -76.49 0.99
C LYS A 429 11.34 -76.22 2.00
N SER A 430 12.41 -75.54 1.59
CA SER A 430 13.50 -75.21 2.52
C SER A 430 13.07 -74.20 3.59
N ARG A 431 12.18 -73.26 3.26
CA ARG A 431 11.59 -72.32 4.22
C ARG A 431 10.58 -72.97 5.16
N VAL A 432 9.87 -74.01 4.73
CA VAL A 432 9.09 -74.89 5.63
C VAL A 432 10.01 -75.57 6.65
N GLN A 433 11.14 -76.14 6.21
CA GLN A 433 12.12 -76.73 7.13
C GLN A 433 12.72 -75.72 8.11
N VAL A 434 12.91 -74.45 7.71
CA VAL A 434 13.28 -73.37 8.63
C VAL A 434 12.17 -73.12 9.65
N PHE A 435 10.91 -73.00 9.24
CA PHE A 435 9.76 -72.80 10.16
C PHE A 435 9.60 -73.94 11.17
N ASP A 436 9.70 -75.19 10.71
CA ASP A 436 9.65 -76.37 11.58
C ASP A 436 10.91 -76.47 12.48
N GLY A 437 11.99 -75.77 12.13
CA GLY A 437 13.23 -75.68 12.89
C GLY A 437 13.26 -74.60 13.98
N LEU A 438 12.28 -73.69 14.03
CA LEU A 438 12.19 -72.60 15.01
C LEU A 438 11.75 -73.09 16.39
#